data_AF-A0A411PXG4-F1
#
_entry.id   AF-A0A411PXG4-F1
#
_cell.length_a   1.000
_cell.length_b   1.000
_cell.length_c   1.000
_cell.angle_alpha   90.00
_cell.angle_beta   90.00
_cell.angle_gamma   90.00
#
_symmetry.space_group_name_H-M   'P 1'
#
loop_
_entity.id
_entity.type
_entity.pdbx_description
1 polymer ?
#
loop_
_entity_poly.entity_id
_entity_poly.type
_entity_poly.pdbx_seq_one_letter_code
_entity_poly.pdbx_strand_id
1 'polypeptide(L)'
;MLRWAVEGTGQPPGGPLQHTSGLIDPGADVRTALAELIRHFAARHGAGRPPLGDPEPASAGGVLLAAAIGGRMEPESACAVAEALPPRSLSERGGGWSDALARHAVVAPFLSGVPRFEGKQAAPQGAVAMGRAEAEENELRIGEVLLDASPLSAVLYRPAAGPLSRGATGAVRTASALVTRPAGRRLLCNGLAAWHGHAPVLDWRSQLLARLSADYPEVVLDTYLAARLRYGTEWDHQVRAARRRLAVRALPDELTLATVRFWAPLADLARRHPGLPATRPLLAGHQPAVELVRRYRLNLPATG
;
A
#
# COMPACT_ATOMS: atom_id res chain seq x y z
N MET A 1 -9.75 20.62 -5.98
CA MET A 1 -8.51 20.09 -5.37
C MET A 1 -8.44 18.56 -5.36
N LEU A 2 -9.47 17.80 -4.96
CA LEU A 2 -9.35 16.33 -4.78
C LEU A 2 -9.66 15.46 -6.01
N ARG A 3 -10.07 16.05 -7.14
CA ARG A 3 -10.53 15.32 -8.33
C ARG A 3 -9.47 14.36 -8.92
N TRP A 4 -8.19 14.77 -8.91
CA TRP A 4 -7.08 13.94 -9.38
C TRP A 4 -6.98 12.61 -8.62
N ALA A 5 -7.32 12.59 -7.32
CA ALA A 5 -7.28 11.39 -6.50
C ALA A 5 -8.42 10.41 -6.84
N VAL A 6 -9.57 10.91 -7.32
CA VAL A 6 -10.71 10.07 -7.74
C VAL A 6 -10.39 9.34 -9.05
N GLU A 7 -9.84 10.08 -10.01
CA GLU A 7 -9.49 9.56 -11.34
C GLU A 7 -8.31 8.56 -11.24
N GLY A 8 -7.44 8.71 -10.25
CA GLY A 8 -6.29 7.81 -10.03
C GLY A 8 -5.23 7.91 -11.15
N THR A 9 -5.43 8.84 -12.08
CA THR A 9 -4.60 9.11 -13.23
C THR A 9 -4.49 10.63 -13.36
N GLY A 10 -3.27 11.15 -13.42
CA GLY A 10 -3.01 12.58 -13.58
C GLY A 10 -2.05 13.12 -12.53
N GLN A 11 -1.35 14.19 -12.88
CA GLN A 11 -0.42 14.84 -11.96
C GLN A 11 -1.23 15.58 -10.89
N PRO A 12 -0.89 15.45 -9.60
CA PRO A 12 -1.53 16.24 -8.55
C PRO A 12 -1.37 17.74 -8.86
N PRO A 13 -2.37 18.57 -8.52
CA PRO A 13 -2.28 20.01 -8.70
C PRO A 13 -1.06 20.54 -7.94
N GLY A 14 -0.43 21.62 -8.44
CA GLY A 14 0.65 22.32 -7.76
C GLY A 14 0.16 23.66 -7.24
N GLY A 15 0.59 24.08 -6.04
CA GLY A 15 0.28 25.41 -5.52
C GLY A 15 1.03 25.72 -4.22
N PRO A 16 1.16 27.01 -3.85
CA PRO A 16 1.85 27.43 -2.64
C PRO A 16 1.07 27.03 -1.38
N LEU A 17 1.77 26.80 -0.26
CA LEU A 17 1.17 26.48 1.04
C LEU A 17 0.90 27.72 1.92
N GLN A 18 0.83 28.92 1.32
CA GLN A 18 0.79 30.20 2.03
C GLN A 18 -0.56 30.53 2.70
N HIS A 19 -1.61 29.71 2.49
CA HIS A 19 -2.95 29.89 3.03
C HIS A 19 -3.44 28.67 3.84
N THR A 20 -2.70 28.30 4.89
CA THR A 20 -2.97 27.11 5.71
C THR A 20 -4.18 27.23 6.65
N SER A 21 -4.66 28.45 6.94
CA SER A 21 -5.80 28.66 7.85
C SER A 21 -7.07 27.96 7.40
N GLY A 22 -7.31 27.87 6.08
CA GLY A 22 -8.46 27.17 5.50
C GLY A 22 -8.31 25.64 5.45
N LEU A 23 -7.17 25.07 5.86
CA LEU A 23 -6.94 23.62 5.85
C LEU A 23 -7.42 22.93 7.13
N ILE A 24 -7.48 23.64 8.25
CA ILE A 24 -7.89 23.10 9.55
C ILE A 24 -9.42 22.95 9.59
N ASP A 25 -10.16 23.94 9.07
CA ASP A 25 -11.61 23.88 8.87
C ASP A 25 -11.93 24.05 7.38
N PRO A 26 -11.82 22.98 6.59
CA PRO A 26 -12.05 23.04 5.15
C PRO A 26 -13.52 23.37 4.87
N GLY A 27 -13.78 24.31 3.95
CA GLY A 27 -15.14 24.69 3.57
C GLY A 27 -16.03 23.53 3.10
N ALA A 28 -17.35 23.75 3.06
CA ALA A 28 -18.35 22.72 2.77
C ALA A 28 -18.10 21.97 1.46
N ASP A 29 -17.65 22.66 0.42
CA ASP A 29 -17.35 22.06 -0.89
C ASP A 29 -16.18 21.07 -0.82
N VAL A 30 -15.13 21.41 -0.06
CA VAL A 30 -13.96 20.54 0.13
C VAL A 30 -14.33 19.31 0.95
N ARG A 31 -15.15 19.48 2.00
CA ARG A 31 -15.68 18.35 2.79
C ARG A 31 -16.56 17.42 1.94
N THR A 32 -17.40 17.99 1.08
CA THR A 32 -18.24 17.22 0.15
C THR A 32 -17.40 16.43 -0.84
N ALA A 33 -16.39 17.05 -1.44
CA ALA A 33 -15.47 16.39 -2.36
C ALA A 33 -14.67 15.27 -1.67
N LEU A 34 -14.26 15.45 -0.41
CA LEU A 34 -13.59 14.40 0.37
C LEU A 34 -14.52 13.23 0.66
N ALA A 35 -15.75 13.52 1.08
CA ALA A 35 -16.77 12.48 1.31
C ALA A 35 -17.05 11.68 0.03
N GLU A 36 -17.10 12.35 -1.14
CA GLU A 36 -17.22 11.69 -2.44
C GLU A 36 -16.03 10.80 -2.75
N LEU A 37 -14.80 11.29 -2.58
CA LEU A 37 -13.58 10.49 -2.77
C LEU A 37 -13.61 9.22 -1.91
N ILE A 38 -13.96 9.35 -0.63
CA ILE A 38 -14.07 8.22 0.31
C ILE A 38 -15.14 7.22 -0.15
N ARG A 39 -16.32 7.71 -0.57
CA ARG A 39 -17.41 6.83 -1.06
C ARG A 39 -16.98 6.05 -2.30
N HIS A 40 -16.34 6.71 -3.27
CA HIS A 40 -15.85 6.04 -4.49
C HIS A 40 -14.78 5.00 -4.16
N PHE A 41 -13.82 5.36 -3.30
CA PHE A 41 -12.78 4.43 -2.85
C PHE A 41 -13.39 3.23 -2.10
N ALA A 42 -14.30 3.48 -1.15
CA ALA A 42 -14.94 2.44 -0.37
C ALA A 42 -15.74 1.46 -1.24
N ALA A 43 -16.45 1.97 -2.25
CA ALA A 43 -17.18 1.16 -3.21
C ALA A 43 -16.23 0.28 -4.04
N ARG A 44 -15.16 0.86 -4.60
CA ARG A 44 -14.18 0.15 -5.44
C ARG A 44 -13.46 -0.97 -4.69
N HIS A 45 -13.14 -0.75 -3.41
CA HIS A 45 -12.34 -1.70 -2.62
C HIS A 45 -13.17 -2.59 -1.67
N GLY A 46 -14.50 -2.38 -1.60
CA GLY A 46 -15.39 -3.20 -0.78
C GLY A 46 -15.35 -2.87 0.72
N ALA A 47 -14.95 -1.64 1.08
CA ALA A 47 -14.89 -1.16 2.46
C ALA A 47 -16.28 -0.83 3.05
N GLY A 48 -17.37 -0.94 2.29
CA GLY A 48 -18.74 -0.87 2.81
C GLY A 48 -19.27 0.55 3.04
N ARG A 49 -20.49 0.63 3.61
CA ARG A 49 -21.19 1.88 3.96
C ARG A 49 -21.87 1.71 5.33
N PRO A 50 -21.52 2.51 6.36
CA PRO A 50 -20.43 3.48 6.36
C PRO A 50 -19.06 2.81 6.17
N PRO A 51 -18.02 3.53 5.68
CA PRO A 51 -16.72 2.94 5.39
C PRO A 51 -16.12 2.23 6.60
N LEU A 52 -15.75 0.97 6.41
CA LEU A 52 -15.27 0.06 7.44
C LEU A 52 -16.21 -0.05 8.64
N GLY A 53 -17.49 0.29 8.52
CA GLY A 53 -18.44 0.31 9.63
C GLY A 53 -18.21 1.45 10.63
N ASP A 54 -17.43 2.47 10.28
CA ASP A 54 -17.18 3.65 11.11
C ASP A 54 -18.15 4.78 10.75
N PRO A 55 -19.10 5.13 11.64
CA PRO A 55 -20.10 6.15 11.36
C PRO A 55 -19.54 7.57 11.42
N GLU A 56 -18.33 7.76 11.98
CA GLU A 56 -17.73 9.08 12.11
C GLU A 56 -17.36 9.66 10.72
N PRO A 57 -17.63 10.95 10.49
CA PRO A 57 -17.13 11.62 9.29
C PRO A 57 -15.59 11.64 9.33
N ALA A 58 -14.97 11.58 8.15
CA ALA A 58 -13.52 11.76 8.06
C ALA A 58 -13.11 13.15 8.54
N SER A 59 -11.97 13.23 9.21
CA SER A 59 -11.43 14.50 9.66
C SER A 59 -10.77 15.27 8.51
N ALA A 60 -10.27 16.48 8.78
CA ALA A 60 -9.48 17.25 7.83
C ALA A 60 -8.15 16.58 7.42
N GLY A 61 -7.77 15.45 8.03
CA GLY A 61 -6.51 14.74 7.74
C GLY A 61 -6.30 14.41 6.27
N GLY A 62 -7.33 13.97 5.55
CA GLY A 62 -7.24 13.74 4.10
C GLY A 62 -6.98 15.03 3.30
N VAL A 63 -7.55 16.16 3.74
CA VAL A 63 -7.34 17.48 3.10
C VAL A 63 -5.93 17.97 3.34
N LEU A 64 -5.41 17.82 4.57
CA LEU A 64 -4.05 18.22 4.92
C LEU A 64 -3.00 17.43 4.13
N LEU A 65 -3.19 16.11 3.94
CA LEU A 65 -2.31 15.32 3.07
C LEU A 65 -2.43 15.73 1.61
N ALA A 66 -3.63 16.05 1.13
CA ALA A 66 -3.80 16.56 -0.23
C ALA A 66 -3.10 17.92 -0.42
N ALA A 67 -3.10 18.76 0.61
CA ALA A 67 -2.38 20.03 0.61
C ALA A 67 -0.86 19.82 0.59
N ALA A 68 -0.33 18.92 1.42
CA ALA A 68 1.09 18.54 1.38
C ALA A 68 1.51 18.06 -0.02
N ILE A 69 0.71 17.21 -0.67
CA ILE A 69 0.95 16.75 -2.05
C ILE A 69 0.89 17.91 -3.05
N GLY A 70 -0.05 18.84 -2.86
CA GLY A 70 -0.19 20.04 -3.68
C GLY A 70 0.99 21.00 -3.55
N GLY A 71 1.53 21.11 -2.34
CA GLY A 71 2.66 21.94 -1.95
C GLY A 71 4.02 21.31 -2.23
N ARG A 72 4.11 20.21 -2.98
CA ARG A 72 5.38 19.47 -3.21
C ARG A 72 6.52 20.29 -3.83
N MET A 73 6.22 21.45 -4.42
CA MET A 73 7.22 22.40 -4.91
C MET A 73 7.91 23.17 -3.77
N GLU A 74 7.36 23.13 -2.56
CA GLU A 74 7.89 23.65 -1.30
C GLU A 74 8.08 22.46 -0.34
N PRO A 75 9.08 21.59 -0.57
CA PRO A 75 9.12 20.26 0.06
C PRO A 75 9.25 20.31 1.59
N GLU A 76 9.91 21.32 2.14
CA GLU A 76 9.97 21.53 3.60
C GLU A 76 8.59 21.82 4.20
N SER A 77 7.85 22.75 3.60
CA SER A 77 6.47 23.08 3.99
C SER A 77 5.54 21.88 3.80
N ALA A 78 5.67 21.14 2.70
CA ALA A 78 4.89 19.94 2.42
C ALA A 78 5.11 18.86 3.49
N CYS A 79 6.37 18.58 3.84
CA CYS A 79 6.71 17.66 4.92
C CYS A 79 6.14 18.15 6.26
N ALA A 80 6.33 19.43 6.61
CA ALA A 80 5.83 19.98 7.87
C ALA A 80 4.30 19.85 8.01
N VAL A 81 3.55 20.09 6.93
CA VAL A 81 2.08 19.89 6.92
C VAL A 81 1.70 18.43 7.13
N ALA A 82 2.42 17.50 6.51
CA ALA A 82 2.15 16.08 6.66
C ALA A 82 2.58 15.52 8.04
N GLU A 83 3.70 15.99 8.60
CA GLU A 83 4.21 15.64 9.93
C GLU A 83 3.35 16.21 11.07
N ALA A 84 2.69 17.35 10.84
CA ALA A 84 1.75 17.94 11.80
C ALA A 84 0.52 17.04 12.05
N LEU A 85 0.26 16.08 11.17
CA LEU A 85 -0.82 15.12 11.37
C LEU A 85 -0.41 14.07 12.41
N PRO A 86 -1.17 13.92 13.50
CA PRO A 86 -0.84 12.90 14.49
C PRO A 86 -0.97 11.50 13.86
N PRO A 87 -0.03 10.59 14.17
CA PRO A 87 -0.15 9.19 13.78
C PRO A 87 -1.41 8.62 14.42
N ARG A 88 -2.30 8.06 13.59
CA ARG A 88 -3.56 7.45 14.04
C ARG A 88 -3.30 6.00 14.43
N SER A 89 -3.40 5.70 15.72
CA SER A 89 -3.46 4.31 16.19
C SER A 89 -4.88 3.79 16.00
N LEU A 90 -5.09 2.95 14.99
CA LEU A 90 -6.37 2.26 14.79
C LEU A 90 -6.43 1.01 15.68
N SER A 91 -7.59 0.78 16.28
CA SER A 91 -7.87 -0.38 17.14
C SER A 91 -9.18 -1.04 16.74
N GLU A 92 -9.39 -2.28 17.17
CA GLU A 92 -10.58 -3.07 16.81
C GLU A 92 -11.90 -2.39 17.19
N ARG A 93 -11.91 -1.71 18.35
CA ARG A 93 -13.09 -1.03 18.91
C ARG A 93 -13.07 0.49 18.74
N GLY A 94 -11.99 1.05 18.18
CA GLY A 94 -11.83 2.50 18.00
C GLY A 94 -12.48 3.02 16.72
N GLY A 95 -12.80 4.32 16.72
CA GLY A 95 -13.18 5.10 15.53
C GLY A 95 -11.97 5.57 14.71
N GLY A 96 -12.21 6.42 13.72
CA GLY A 96 -11.17 7.01 12.86
C GLY A 96 -10.78 6.16 11.64
N TRP A 97 -11.52 5.09 11.35
CA TRP A 97 -11.34 4.31 10.13
C TRP A 97 -11.78 5.09 8.88
N SER A 98 -12.80 5.93 9.02
CA SER A 98 -13.24 6.85 7.96
C SER A 98 -12.13 7.84 7.62
N ASP A 99 -11.45 8.40 8.63
CA ASP A 99 -10.28 9.26 8.47
C ASP A 99 -9.10 8.50 7.85
N ALA A 100 -8.78 7.30 8.33
CA ALA A 100 -7.71 6.49 7.76
C ALA A 100 -7.94 6.15 6.28
N LEU A 101 -9.20 5.88 5.90
CA LEU A 101 -9.58 5.65 4.51
C LEU A 101 -9.44 6.92 3.67
N ALA A 102 -9.82 8.08 4.22
CA ALA A 102 -9.66 9.38 3.58
C ALA A 102 -8.18 9.68 3.29
N ARG A 103 -7.30 9.48 4.28
CA ARG A 103 -5.86 9.64 4.13
C ARG A 103 -5.29 8.73 3.04
N HIS A 104 -5.68 7.46 3.05
CA HIS A 104 -5.22 6.49 2.06
C HIS A 104 -5.73 6.79 0.64
N ALA A 105 -7.00 7.18 0.49
CA ALA A 105 -7.58 7.53 -0.80
C ALA A 105 -6.88 8.72 -1.47
N VAL A 106 -6.23 9.59 -0.70
CA VAL A 106 -5.41 10.70 -1.18
C VAL A 106 -3.96 10.28 -1.42
N VAL A 107 -3.36 9.54 -0.49
CA VAL A 107 -1.93 9.17 -0.55
C VAL A 107 -1.65 8.11 -1.61
N ALA A 108 -2.52 7.11 -1.77
CA ALA A 108 -2.24 6.00 -2.68
C ALA A 108 -2.06 6.43 -4.15
N PRO A 109 -2.93 7.29 -4.73
CA PRO A 109 -2.72 7.78 -6.10
C PRO A 109 -1.41 8.57 -6.27
N PHE A 110 -1.00 9.34 -5.25
CA PHE A 110 0.28 10.06 -5.29
C PHE A 110 1.46 9.09 -5.35
N LEU A 111 1.49 8.09 -4.46
CA LEU A 111 2.56 7.08 -4.44
C LEU A 111 2.62 6.30 -5.76
N SER A 112 1.47 6.00 -6.37
CA SER A 112 1.44 5.34 -7.69
C SER A 112 1.94 6.25 -8.82
N GLY A 113 1.93 7.57 -8.68
CA GLY A 113 2.38 8.51 -9.71
C GLY A 113 3.89 8.79 -9.70
N VAL A 114 4.61 8.42 -8.64
CA VAL A 114 6.05 8.73 -8.50
C VAL A 114 6.89 7.57 -9.05
N PRO A 115 7.77 7.80 -10.05
CA PRO A 115 8.46 6.73 -10.79
C PRO A 115 9.23 5.72 -9.94
N ARG A 116 9.91 6.18 -8.88
CA ARG A 116 10.62 5.27 -7.97
C ARG A 116 9.67 4.38 -7.19
N PHE A 117 8.52 4.90 -6.76
CA PHE A 117 7.48 4.09 -6.13
C PHE A 117 6.78 3.14 -7.11
N GLU A 118 6.88 3.37 -8.43
CA GLU A 118 6.48 2.40 -9.46
C GLU A 118 7.56 1.36 -9.81
N GLY A 119 8.78 1.51 -9.28
CA GLY A 119 9.94 0.67 -9.65
C GLY A 119 10.58 1.00 -10.99
N LYS A 120 10.29 2.18 -11.57
CA LYS A 120 10.91 2.67 -12.80
C LYS A 120 12.14 3.53 -12.44
N GLN A 121 13.35 2.98 -12.61
CA GLN A 121 14.56 3.81 -12.58
C GLN A 121 14.71 4.51 -13.93
N ALA A 122 14.59 5.84 -13.96
CA ALA A 122 15.09 6.62 -15.09
C ALA A 122 16.55 6.96 -14.81
N ALA A 123 17.47 6.60 -15.71
CA ALA A 123 18.84 7.10 -15.65
C ALA A 123 18.88 8.50 -16.30
N PRO A 124 19.16 9.58 -15.56
CA PRO A 124 19.21 10.90 -16.17
C PRO A 124 20.68 11.31 -16.41
N GLN A 125 20.99 11.79 -17.62
CA GLN A 125 22.32 12.29 -18.00
C GLN A 125 22.25 13.82 -18.27
N GLY A 126 23.12 14.62 -17.65
CA GLY A 126 23.30 16.07 -17.90
C GLY A 126 22.78 17.03 -16.81
N ALA A 127 22.93 18.36 -16.97
CA ALA A 127 22.54 19.33 -15.94
C ALA A 127 21.01 19.37 -15.65
N VAL A 128 20.19 19.08 -16.66
CA VAL A 128 18.73 18.88 -16.51
C VAL A 128 18.43 17.64 -15.64
N ALA A 129 19.37 16.69 -15.54
CA ALA A 129 19.27 15.55 -14.64
C ALA A 129 19.34 15.95 -13.17
N MET A 130 20.10 16.99 -12.83
CA MET A 130 20.36 17.35 -11.43
C MET A 130 19.11 17.93 -10.77
N GLY A 131 18.44 18.89 -11.41
CA GLY A 131 17.16 19.42 -10.93
C GLY A 131 16.03 18.37 -10.92
N ARG A 132 16.07 17.41 -11.86
CA ARG A 132 15.12 16.27 -11.87
C ARG A 132 15.39 15.31 -10.72
N ALA A 133 16.66 15.01 -10.42
CA ALA A 133 17.05 14.14 -9.33
C ALA A 133 16.67 14.73 -7.97
N GLU A 134 16.88 16.04 -7.78
CA GLU A 134 16.46 16.75 -6.58
C GLU A 134 14.94 16.76 -6.42
N ALA A 135 14.18 17.03 -7.49
CA ALA A 135 12.72 16.95 -7.46
C ALA A 135 12.22 15.54 -7.11
N GLU A 136 12.84 14.50 -7.68
CA GLU A 136 12.52 13.10 -7.39
C GLU A 136 12.86 12.70 -5.95
N GLU A 137 13.98 13.18 -5.41
CA GLU A 137 14.35 12.98 -4.01
C GLU A 137 13.39 13.70 -3.05
N ASN A 138 12.95 14.91 -3.41
CA ASN A 138 11.93 15.64 -2.66
C ASN A 138 10.57 14.92 -2.66
N GLU A 139 10.13 14.40 -3.81
CA GLU A 139 8.90 13.61 -3.90
C GLU A 139 8.99 12.31 -3.10
N LEU A 140 10.16 11.66 -3.09
CA LEU A 140 10.42 10.50 -2.23
C LEU A 140 10.29 10.86 -0.75
N ARG A 141 10.95 11.95 -0.31
CA ARG A 141 10.91 12.41 1.08
C ARG A 141 9.48 12.69 1.52
N ILE A 142 8.72 13.42 0.69
CA ILE A 142 7.29 13.67 0.92
C ILE A 142 6.53 12.34 1.02
N GLY A 143 6.78 11.42 0.08
CA GLY A 143 6.16 10.09 0.08
C GLY A 143 6.35 9.30 1.37
N GLU A 144 7.55 9.30 1.96
CA GLU A 144 7.80 8.64 3.25
C GLU A 144 7.01 9.27 4.40
N VAL A 145 6.96 10.60 4.47
CA VAL A 145 6.17 11.31 5.50
C VAL A 145 4.68 11.01 5.34
N LEU A 146 4.16 11.01 4.10
CA LEU A 146 2.78 10.67 3.80
C LEU A 146 2.43 9.22 4.20
N LEU A 147 3.39 8.30 4.06
CA LEU A 147 3.23 6.90 4.49
C LEU A 147 3.11 6.79 6.02
N ASP A 148 3.91 7.55 6.78
CA ASP A 148 3.84 7.56 8.24
C ASP A 148 2.52 8.19 8.74
N ALA A 149 2.05 9.23 8.04
CA ALA A 149 0.79 9.91 8.35
C ALA A 149 -0.48 9.14 7.93
N SER A 150 -0.37 8.11 7.08
CA SER A 150 -1.49 7.34 6.54
C SER A 150 -1.43 5.85 6.94
N PRO A 151 -2.10 5.43 8.03
CA PRO A 151 -1.99 4.06 8.55
C PRO A 151 -2.49 3.00 7.57
N LEU A 152 -3.50 3.29 6.74
CA LEU A 152 -3.95 2.35 5.71
C LEU A 152 -3.01 2.30 4.50
N SER A 153 -2.29 3.38 4.17
CA SER A 153 -1.21 3.30 3.18
C SER A 153 -0.05 2.46 3.71
N ALA A 154 0.29 2.60 5.01
CA ALA A 154 1.29 1.76 5.65
C ALA A 154 0.95 0.26 5.58
N VAL A 155 -0.34 -0.10 5.64
CA VAL A 155 -0.82 -1.49 5.49
C VAL A 155 -0.86 -1.94 4.03
N LEU A 156 -1.54 -1.19 3.15
CA LEU A 156 -1.89 -1.64 1.80
C LEU A 156 -0.79 -1.42 0.76
N TYR A 157 0.14 -0.51 1.05
CA TYR A 157 1.31 -0.21 0.22
C TYR A 157 2.60 -0.71 0.90
N ARG A 158 3.15 0.05 1.84
CA ARG A 158 4.22 -0.37 2.76
C ARG A 158 4.37 0.67 3.87
N PRO A 159 4.91 0.31 5.04
CA PRO A 159 5.30 1.29 6.05
C PRO A 159 6.38 2.25 5.52
N ALA A 160 6.45 3.44 6.13
CA ALA A 160 7.52 4.39 5.89
C ALA A 160 8.88 3.77 6.24
N ALA A 161 9.89 4.00 5.41
CA ALA A 161 11.26 3.55 5.63
C ALA A 161 11.98 4.53 6.56
N GLY A 162 12.60 4.02 7.62
CA GLY A 162 13.44 4.83 8.51
C GLY A 162 13.61 4.22 9.91
N PRO A 163 14.74 4.47 10.58
CA PRO A 163 15.04 3.89 11.89
C PRO A 163 14.10 4.34 13.01
N LEU A 164 13.42 5.48 12.83
CA LEU A 164 12.43 6.02 13.77
C LEU A 164 10.97 5.78 13.32
N SER A 165 10.78 5.11 12.17
CA SER A 165 9.45 4.78 11.67
C SER A 165 8.79 3.77 12.60
N ARG A 166 7.63 4.12 13.15
CA ARG A 166 6.76 3.17 13.87
C ARG A 166 6.04 2.22 12.90
N GLY A 167 6.33 2.34 11.61
CA GLY A 167 5.47 1.92 10.52
C GLY A 167 5.15 0.44 10.51
N ALA A 168 6.15 -0.45 10.61
CA ALA A 168 5.90 -1.89 10.45
C ALA A 168 5.02 -2.47 11.57
N THR A 169 5.39 -2.25 12.84
CA THR A 169 4.61 -2.74 13.99
C THR A 169 3.23 -2.08 14.06
N GLY A 170 3.15 -0.77 13.78
CA GLY A 170 1.88 -0.05 13.71
C GLY A 170 0.97 -0.56 12.58
N ALA A 171 1.53 -0.86 11.41
CA ALA A 171 0.81 -1.39 10.27
C ALA A 171 0.33 -2.83 10.51
N VAL A 172 1.15 -3.70 11.12
CA VAL A 172 0.70 -5.06 11.51
C VAL A 172 -0.49 -4.98 12.46
N ARG A 173 -0.40 -4.15 13.52
CA ARG A 173 -1.52 -3.92 14.44
C ARG A 173 -2.76 -3.39 13.72
N THR A 174 -2.58 -2.44 12.81
CA THR A 174 -3.68 -1.88 12.01
C THR A 174 -4.32 -2.94 11.12
N ALA A 175 -3.52 -3.81 10.49
CA ALA A 175 -4.00 -4.91 9.68
C ALA A 175 -4.78 -5.93 10.51
N SER A 176 -4.29 -6.31 11.69
CA SER A 176 -5.03 -7.18 12.61
C SER A 176 -6.37 -6.57 13.03
N ALA A 177 -6.38 -5.28 13.38
CA ALA A 177 -7.62 -4.57 13.70
C ALA A 177 -8.57 -4.44 12.49
N LEU A 178 -8.04 -4.41 11.27
CA LEU A 178 -8.83 -4.38 10.04
C LEU A 178 -9.49 -5.75 9.76
N VAL A 179 -8.80 -6.85 10.08
CA VAL A 179 -9.30 -8.22 9.88
C VAL A 179 -10.55 -8.50 10.71
N THR A 180 -10.66 -7.93 11.92
CA THR A 180 -11.84 -8.12 12.78
C THR A 180 -13.11 -7.44 12.24
N ARG A 181 -12.99 -6.64 11.17
CA ARG A 181 -14.10 -5.91 10.53
C ARG A 181 -14.48 -6.61 9.22
N PRO A 182 -15.76 -6.93 8.97
CA PRO A 182 -16.17 -7.65 7.76
C PRO A 182 -15.75 -6.97 6.45
N ALA A 183 -15.88 -5.64 6.39
CA ALA A 183 -15.45 -4.86 5.22
C ALA A 183 -13.93 -4.63 5.20
N GLY A 184 -13.27 -4.69 6.36
CA GLY A 184 -11.82 -4.58 6.48
C GLY A 184 -11.10 -5.79 5.92
N ARG A 185 -11.58 -7.01 6.18
CA ARG A 185 -11.07 -8.24 5.54
C ARG A 185 -11.09 -8.14 4.02
N ARG A 186 -12.19 -7.66 3.43
CA ARG A 186 -12.30 -7.47 1.98
C ARG A 186 -11.33 -6.42 1.46
N LEU A 187 -11.22 -5.28 2.13
CA LEU A 187 -10.27 -4.23 1.78
C LEU A 187 -8.84 -4.78 1.78
N LEU A 188 -8.46 -5.51 2.82
CA LEU A 188 -7.13 -6.11 2.97
C LEU A 188 -6.85 -7.13 1.86
N CYS A 189 -7.74 -8.09 1.65
CA CYS A 189 -7.55 -9.12 0.61
C CYS A 189 -7.44 -8.49 -0.78
N ASN A 190 -8.32 -7.54 -1.10
CA ASN A 190 -8.30 -6.86 -2.41
C ASN A 190 -7.05 -6.00 -2.58
N GLY A 191 -6.61 -5.29 -1.53
CA GLY A 191 -5.46 -4.40 -1.60
C GLY A 191 -4.13 -5.12 -1.70
N LEU A 192 -3.98 -6.27 -1.03
CA LEU A 192 -2.72 -7.05 -1.03
C LEU A 192 -2.60 -8.02 -2.21
N ALA A 193 -3.70 -8.35 -2.89
CA ALA A 193 -3.75 -9.38 -3.94
C ALA A 193 -3.09 -9.00 -5.28
N ALA A 194 -3.03 -7.71 -5.62
CA ALA A 194 -2.45 -7.25 -6.88
C ALA A 194 -0.93 -7.43 -6.91
N TRP A 195 -0.35 -7.67 -8.09
CA TRP A 195 1.09 -7.54 -8.27
C TRP A 195 1.50 -6.06 -8.19
N HIS A 196 2.78 -5.79 -7.89
CA HIS A 196 3.30 -4.43 -7.81
C HIS A 196 4.74 -4.36 -8.35
N GLY A 197 5.06 -3.30 -9.11
CA GLY A 197 6.38 -3.12 -9.74
C GLY A 197 7.51 -2.70 -8.78
N HIS A 198 7.18 -2.44 -7.52
CA HIS A 198 8.12 -1.99 -6.49
C HIS A 198 8.42 -3.09 -5.47
N ALA A 199 9.67 -3.55 -5.42
CA ALA A 199 10.08 -4.69 -4.60
C ALA A 199 9.75 -4.52 -3.10
N PRO A 200 10.02 -3.36 -2.46
CA PRO A 200 9.64 -3.13 -1.06
C PRO A 200 8.14 -3.30 -0.76
N VAL A 201 7.25 -3.06 -1.72
CA VAL A 201 5.80 -3.30 -1.53
C VAL A 201 5.50 -4.78 -1.48
N LEU A 202 6.05 -5.57 -2.42
CA LEU A 202 5.85 -7.02 -2.45
C LEU A 202 6.48 -7.72 -1.24
N ASP A 203 7.67 -7.28 -0.82
CA ASP A 203 8.34 -7.80 0.38
C ASP A 203 7.52 -7.48 1.63
N TRP A 204 7.02 -6.25 1.78
CA TRP A 204 6.12 -5.89 2.88
C TRP A 204 4.86 -6.77 2.89
N ARG A 205 4.20 -6.93 1.74
CA ARG A 205 2.99 -7.77 1.63
C ARG A 205 3.27 -9.22 2.04
N SER A 206 4.39 -9.79 1.59
CA SER A 206 4.82 -11.13 2.00
C SER A 206 4.98 -11.23 3.52
N GLN A 207 5.70 -10.28 4.12
CA GLN A 207 5.93 -10.26 5.57
C GLN A 207 4.64 -10.05 6.36
N LEU A 208 3.75 -9.17 5.90
CA LEU A 208 2.47 -8.91 6.54
C LEU A 208 1.59 -10.18 6.50
N LEU A 209 1.47 -10.82 5.35
CA LEU A 209 0.72 -12.08 5.20
C LEU A 209 1.32 -13.21 6.04
N ALA A 210 2.64 -13.27 6.17
CA ALA A 210 3.28 -14.22 7.07
C ALA A 210 2.88 -14.01 8.54
N ARG A 211 2.93 -12.76 9.02
CA ARG A 211 2.53 -12.41 10.39
C ARG A 211 1.06 -12.72 10.63
N LEU A 212 0.19 -12.37 9.68
CA LEU A 212 -1.24 -12.66 9.76
C LEU A 212 -1.54 -14.17 9.66
N SER A 213 -0.67 -14.99 9.08
CA SER A 213 -0.93 -16.43 8.89
C SER A 213 -0.97 -17.24 10.19
N ALA A 214 -0.45 -16.68 11.29
CA ALA A 214 -0.51 -17.31 12.60
C ALA A 214 -1.93 -17.22 13.19
N ASP A 215 -2.49 -16.01 13.20
CA ASP A 215 -3.77 -15.72 13.87
C ASP A 215 -4.97 -15.73 12.91
N TYR A 216 -4.73 -15.47 11.61
CA TYR A 216 -5.75 -15.26 10.59
C TYR A 216 -5.46 -16.02 9.28
N PRO A 217 -5.27 -17.36 9.32
CA PRO A 217 -4.89 -18.14 8.13
C PRO A 217 -5.91 -18.04 6.98
N GLU A 218 -7.19 -17.91 7.30
CA GLU A 218 -8.27 -17.76 6.31
C GLU A 218 -8.17 -16.45 5.51
N VAL A 219 -7.72 -15.37 6.13
CA VAL A 219 -7.51 -14.08 5.42
C VAL A 219 -6.34 -14.18 4.45
N VAL A 220 -5.29 -14.91 4.84
CA VAL A 220 -4.14 -15.15 3.98
C VAL A 220 -4.56 -15.97 2.76
N LEU A 221 -5.33 -17.05 2.96
CA LEU A 221 -5.89 -17.85 1.87
C LEU A 221 -6.78 -17.02 0.94
N ASP A 222 -7.67 -16.20 1.49
CA ASP A 222 -8.54 -15.32 0.70
C ASP A 222 -7.76 -14.28 -0.10
N THR A 223 -6.63 -13.80 0.43
CA THR A 223 -5.75 -12.87 -0.29
C THR A 223 -5.14 -13.55 -1.52
N TYR A 224 -4.61 -14.76 -1.37
CA TYR A 224 -4.08 -15.50 -2.52
C TYR A 224 -5.18 -15.96 -3.48
N LEU A 225 -6.37 -16.28 -2.98
CA LEU A 225 -7.53 -16.58 -3.81
C LEU A 225 -7.90 -15.35 -4.65
N ALA A 226 -7.96 -14.16 -4.05
CA ALA A 226 -8.19 -12.92 -4.76
C ALA A 226 -7.07 -12.63 -5.78
N ALA A 227 -5.81 -12.91 -5.44
CA ALA A 227 -4.67 -12.77 -6.34
C ALA A 227 -4.83 -13.65 -7.59
N ARG A 228 -5.26 -14.91 -7.43
CA ARG A 228 -5.51 -15.82 -8.56
C ARG A 228 -6.74 -15.44 -9.37
N LEU A 229 -7.85 -15.13 -8.71
CA LEU A 229 -9.13 -14.85 -9.39
C LEU A 229 -9.14 -13.52 -10.15
N ARG A 230 -8.50 -12.49 -9.61
CA ARG A 230 -8.53 -11.14 -10.19
C ARG A 230 -7.28 -10.80 -11.00
N TYR A 231 -6.13 -11.30 -10.58
CA TYR A 231 -4.81 -10.91 -11.11
C TYR A 231 -4.01 -12.12 -11.62
N GLY A 232 -4.66 -13.27 -11.86
CA GLY A 232 -3.98 -14.52 -12.20
C GLY A 232 -3.09 -14.42 -13.44
N THR A 233 -3.58 -13.76 -14.50
CA THR A 233 -2.82 -13.57 -15.75
C THR A 233 -1.56 -12.73 -15.56
N GLU A 234 -1.67 -11.64 -14.79
CA GLU A 234 -0.55 -10.78 -14.42
C GLU A 234 0.46 -11.55 -13.57
N TRP A 235 0.01 -12.22 -12.51
CA TRP A 235 0.87 -13.06 -11.69
C TRP A 235 1.57 -14.15 -12.48
N ASP A 236 0.87 -14.84 -13.40
CA ASP A 236 1.45 -15.88 -14.25
C ASP A 236 2.51 -15.31 -15.21
N HIS A 237 2.30 -14.10 -15.72
CA HIS A 237 3.31 -13.41 -16.50
C HIS A 237 4.57 -13.12 -15.66
N GLN A 238 4.39 -12.51 -14.48
CA GLN A 238 5.50 -12.09 -13.63
C GLN A 238 6.27 -13.27 -13.02
N VAL A 239 5.58 -14.32 -12.58
CA VAL A 239 6.21 -15.55 -12.08
C VAL A 239 7.00 -16.27 -13.18
N ARG A 240 6.47 -16.33 -14.42
CA ARG A 240 7.23 -16.89 -15.55
C ARG A 240 8.47 -16.06 -15.89
N ALA A 241 8.36 -14.73 -15.82
CA ALA A 241 9.50 -13.84 -16.03
C ALA A 241 10.57 -14.02 -14.94
N ALA A 242 10.16 -14.06 -13.67
CA ALA A 242 11.04 -14.32 -12.53
C ALA A 242 11.74 -15.68 -12.66
N ARG A 243 11.01 -16.74 -13.03
CA ARG A 243 11.59 -18.07 -13.29
C ARG A 243 12.71 -18.05 -14.33
N ARG A 244 12.50 -17.33 -15.44
CA ARG A 244 13.52 -17.22 -16.49
C ARG A 244 14.76 -16.50 -15.99
N ARG A 245 14.60 -15.41 -15.24
CA ARG A 245 15.72 -14.64 -14.66
C ARG A 245 16.50 -15.45 -13.63
N LEU A 246 15.79 -16.16 -12.74
CA LEU A 246 16.40 -17.04 -11.72
C LEU A 246 17.13 -18.26 -12.30
N ALA A 247 16.83 -18.67 -13.54
CA ALA A 247 17.52 -19.77 -14.21
C ALA A 247 18.88 -19.35 -14.80
N VAL A 248 19.10 -18.05 -15.03
CA VAL A 248 20.39 -17.53 -15.49
C VAL A 248 21.35 -17.46 -14.30
N ARG A 249 22.65 -17.76 -14.51
CA ARG A 249 23.71 -17.71 -13.48
C ARG A 249 24.08 -16.28 -13.03
N ALA A 250 23.19 -15.30 -13.20
CA ALA A 250 23.39 -13.93 -12.75
C ALA A 250 22.71 -13.71 -11.38
N LEU A 251 23.17 -12.69 -10.65
CA LEU A 251 22.50 -12.28 -9.41
C LEU A 251 21.09 -11.76 -9.75
N PRO A 252 20.01 -12.32 -9.17
CA PRO A 252 18.65 -11.86 -9.44
C PRO A 252 18.42 -10.47 -8.87
N ASP A 253 17.68 -9.63 -9.59
CA ASP A 253 17.24 -8.33 -9.09
C ASP A 253 16.22 -8.47 -7.94
N GLU A 254 16.08 -7.42 -7.13
CA GLU A 254 15.22 -7.41 -5.95
C GLU A 254 13.75 -7.68 -6.28
N LEU A 255 13.25 -7.13 -7.39
CA LEU A 255 11.85 -7.31 -7.80
C LEU A 255 11.56 -8.76 -8.20
N THR A 256 12.51 -9.41 -8.87
CA THR A 256 12.45 -10.84 -9.18
C THR A 256 12.34 -11.68 -7.91
N LEU A 257 13.14 -11.38 -6.89
CA LEU A 257 13.09 -12.08 -5.60
C LEU A 257 11.78 -11.80 -4.86
N ALA A 258 11.35 -10.53 -4.77
CA ALA A 258 10.13 -10.12 -4.08
C ALA A 258 8.87 -10.71 -4.73
N THR A 259 8.85 -10.81 -6.07
CA THR A 259 7.77 -11.45 -6.84
C THR A 259 7.58 -12.92 -6.44
N VAL A 260 8.67 -13.67 -6.24
CA VAL A 260 8.58 -15.06 -5.79
C VAL A 260 8.28 -15.13 -4.29
N ARG A 261 8.94 -14.31 -3.47
CA ARG A 261 8.72 -14.26 -2.00
C ARG A 261 7.30 -13.91 -1.61
N PHE A 262 6.54 -13.18 -2.43
CA PHE A 262 5.12 -12.94 -2.20
C PHE A 262 4.34 -14.24 -1.93
N TRP A 263 4.75 -15.36 -2.52
CA TRP A 263 4.09 -16.67 -2.37
C TRP A 263 4.59 -17.50 -1.17
N ALA A 264 5.59 -17.01 -0.43
CA ALA A 264 6.18 -17.74 0.70
C ALA A 264 5.20 -18.00 1.86
N PRO A 265 4.35 -17.03 2.29
CA PRO A 265 3.33 -17.30 3.29
C PRO A 265 2.36 -18.42 2.90
N LEU A 266 1.96 -18.51 1.63
CA LEU A 266 1.13 -19.63 1.15
C LEU A 266 1.88 -20.96 1.22
N ALA A 267 3.14 -20.98 0.80
CA ALA A 267 3.98 -22.18 0.83
C ALA A 267 4.15 -22.70 2.27
N ASP A 268 4.34 -21.80 3.22
CA ASP A 268 4.45 -22.11 4.64
C ASP A 268 3.12 -22.59 5.24
N LEU A 269 2.02 -21.91 4.93
CA LEU A 269 0.69 -22.30 5.39
C LEU A 269 0.30 -23.69 4.87
N ALA A 270 0.57 -23.99 3.59
CA ALA A 270 0.35 -25.31 3.01
C ALA A 270 1.23 -26.40 3.62
N ARG A 271 2.42 -26.05 4.12
CA ARG A 271 3.31 -26.99 4.84
C ARG A 271 2.79 -27.27 6.25
N ARG A 272 2.37 -26.24 6.99
CA ARG A 272 1.81 -26.38 8.35
C ARG A 272 0.42 -27.03 8.36
N HIS A 273 -0.38 -26.77 7.32
CA HIS A 273 -1.76 -27.23 7.23
C HIS A 273 -2.07 -27.75 5.79
N PRO A 274 -1.63 -28.99 5.45
CA PRO A 274 -1.75 -29.51 4.08
C PRO A 274 -3.17 -29.54 3.49
N GLY A 275 -4.20 -29.67 4.34
CA GLY A 275 -5.59 -29.69 3.91
C GLY A 275 -6.20 -28.32 3.60
N LEU A 276 -5.64 -27.21 4.12
CA LEU A 276 -6.27 -25.89 3.98
C LEU A 276 -6.33 -25.40 2.53
N PRO A 277 -5.27 -25.48 1.70
CA PRO A 277 -5.36 -25.08 0.30
C PRO A 277 -6.40 -25.89 -0.49
N ALA A 278 -6.61 -27.17 -0.16
CA ALA A 278 -7.60 -28.02 -0.82
C ALA A 278 -9.04 -27.55 -0.57
N THR A 279 -9.29 -26.80 0.50
CA THR A 279 -10.60 -26.18 0.77
C THR A 279 -10.92 -25.00 -0.16
N ARG A 280 -9.97 -24.58 -1.00
CA ARG A 280 -10.09 -23.45 -1.94
C ARG A 280 -9.71 -23.93 -3.35
N PRO A 281 -10.57 -24.68 -4.06
CA PRO A 281 -10.25 -25.22 -5.38
C PRO A 281 -9.91 -24.15 -6.43
N LEU A 282 -10.45 -22.95 -6.24
CA LEU A 282 -10.18 -21.77 -7.07
C LEU A 282 -8.77 -21.17 -6.88
N LEU A 283 -7.96 -21.70 -5.95
CA LEU A 283 -6.56 -21.32 -5.77
C LEU A 283 -5.65 -21.97 -6.84
N ALA A 284 -6.18 -22.61 -7.87
CA ALA A 284 -5.39 -23.27 -8.91
C ALA A 284 -4.36 -22.33 -9.59
N GLY A 285 -3.23 -22.91 -10.03
CA GLY A 285 -2.17 -22.20 -10.75
C GLY A 285 -1.10 -21.53 -9.89
N HIS A 286 -1.20 -21.58 -8.55
CA HIS A 286 -0.17 -21.05 -7.64
C HIS A 286 1.07 -21.95 -7.52
N GLN A 287 0.97 -23.21 -7.93
CA GLN A 287 1.99 -24.24 -7.72
C GLN A 287 3.38 -23.87 -8.28
N PRO A 288 3.50 -23.30 -9.51
CA PRO A 288 4.80 -22.89 -10.03
C PRO A 288 5.51 -21.85 -9.15
N ALA A 289 4.76 -20.93 -8.55
CA ALA A 289 5.32 -19.90 -7.68
C ALA A 289 5.81 -20.49 -6.34
N VAL A 290 5.01 -21.37 -5.73
CA VAL A 290 5.39 -22.08 -4.49
C VAL A 290 6.59 -23.01 -4.72
N GLU A 291 6.70 -23.63 -5.89
CA GLU A 291 7.87 -24.45 -6.25
C GLU A 291 9.14 -23.59 -6.32
N LEU A 292 9.07 -22.40 -6.89
CA LEU A 292 10.22 -21.47 -6.93
C LEU A 292 10.63 -21.04 -5.52
N VAL A 293 9.68 -20.72 -4.63
CA VAL A 293 9.97 -20.40 -3.22
C VAL A 293 10.80 -21.51 -2.58
N ARG A 294 10.38 -22.77 -2.75
CA ARG A 294 11.06 -23.94 -2.17
C ARG A 294 12.43 -24.16 -2.80
N ARG A 295 12.51 -24.13 -4.14
CA ARG A 295 13.75 -24.39 -4.89
C ARG A 295 14.85 -23.41 -4.54
N TYR A 296 14.52 -22.13 -4.42
CA TYR A 296 15.47 -21.06 -4.12
C TYR A 296 15.57 -20.74 -2.63
N ARG A 297 14.91 -21.52 -1.77
CA ARG A 297 14.87 -21.33 -0.30
C ARG A 297 14.56 -19.89 0.09
N LEU A 298 13.63 -19.27 -0.63
CA LEU A 298 13.19 -17.90 -0.40
C LEU A 298 12.23 -17.88 0.80
N ASN A 299 12.80 -18.14 1.98
CA ASN A 299 12.12 -17.98 3.24
C ASN A 299 11.85 -16.50 3.47
N LEU A 300 10.88 -16.23 4.36
CA LEU A 300 10.63 -14.88 4.84
C LEU A 300 11.94 -14.33 5.43
N PRO A 301 12.30 -13.06 5.14
CA PRO A 301 13.46 -12.45 5.77
C PRO A 301 13.30 -12.53 7.29
N ALA A 302 14.39 -12.84 7.99
CA ALA A 302 14.40 -12.81 9.45
C ALA A 302 13.94 -11.41 9.89
N THR A 303 12.85 -11.35 10.63
CA THR A 303 12.29 -10.10 11.13
C THR A 303 13.26 -9.48 12.13
N GLY A 304 13.85 -8.34 11.76
CA GLY A 304 14.36 -7.36 12.72
C GLY A 304 13.22 -6.60 13.40
#